data_AF-X1Q7G0-F1
#
_entry.id   AF-X1Q7G0-F1
#
_cell.length_a   1.000
_cell.length_b   1.000
_cell.length_c   1.000
_cell.angle_alpha   90.00
_cell.angle_beta   90.00
_cell.angle_gamma   90.00
#
_symmetry.space_group_name_H-M   'P 1'
#
loop_
_entity.id
_entity.type
_entity.pdbx_description
1 polymer ?
#
loop_
_entity_poly.entity_id
_entity_poly.type
_entity_poly.pdbx_seq_one_letter_code
_entity_poly.pdbx_strand_id
1 'polypeptide(L)' 'NLFPYHLFWWQSPDGSRILTYFPYERYNFTIQPYRFIDILKQFEFNTSLKDMMILFGLGDHGGGPTEEILL' A
#
# COMPACT_ATOMS: atom_id res chain seq x y z
N ASN A 1 11.57 8.14 -14.33
CA ASN A 1 10.17 7.80 -14.66
C ASN A 1 9.41 7.52 -13.39
N LEU A 2 8.27 8.19 -13.20
CA LEU A 2 7.36 7.97 -12.08
C LEU A 2 6.19 7.11 -12.59
N PHE A 3 5.87 6.03 -11.89
CA PHE A 3 4.71 5.19 -12.19
C PHE A 3 3.50 5.72 -11.39
N PRO A 4 2.38 6.08 -12.03
CA PRO A 4 1.33 6.88 -11.38
C PRO A 4 0.25 6.07 -10.66
N TYR A 5 0.27 4.73 -10.73
CA TYR A 5 -0.80 3.88 -10.22
C TYR A 5 -0.37 3.03 -9.03
N HIS A 6 -1.25 2.93 -8.03
CA HIS A 6 -1.12 2.01 -6.91
C HIS A 6 -2.04 0.79 -7.01
N LEU A 7 -3.14 0.87 -7.76
CA LEU A 7 -4.04 -0.25 -8.01
C LEU A 7 -4.39 -0.27 -9.50
N PHE A 8 -4.04 -1.34 -10.19
CA PHE A 8 -4.19 -1.43 -11.65
C PHE A 8 -4.24 -2.87 -12.15
N TRP A 9 -4.83 -3.06 -13.33
CA TRP A 9 -4.74 -4.33 -14.05
C TRP A 9 -3.41 -4.41 -14.79
N TRP A 10 -2.54 -5.33 -14.38
CA TRP A 10 -1.34 -5.64 -15.14
C TRP A 10 -1.66 -6.72 -16.16
N GLN A 11 -1.46 -6.40 -17.44
CA GLN A 11 -1.77 -7.26 -18.57
C GLN A 11 -0.49 -7.81 -19.21
N SER A 12 -0.44 -9.12 -19.43
CA SER A 12 0.60 -9.78 -20.19
C SER A 12 0.36 -9.66 -21.70
N PRO A 13 1.40 -9.89 -22.54
CA PRO A 13 1.26 -9.82 -24.00
C PRO A 13 0.22 -10.77 -24.61
N ASP A 14 -0.08 -11.89 -23.95
CA ASP A 14 -1.12 -12.85 -24.36
C ASP A 14 -2.55 -12.42 -23.97
N GLY A 15 -2.70 -11.29 -23.27
CA GLY A 15 -3.99 -10.72 -22.88
C GLY A 15 -4.48 -11.10 -21.48
N SER A 16 -3.83 -12.04 -20.79
CA SER A 16 -4.16 -12.36 -19.40
C SER A 16 -3.91 -11.17 -18.48
N ARG A 17 -4.67 -11.07 -17.37
CA ARG A 17 -4.62 -9.93 -16.45
C ARG A 17 -4.59 -10.37 -15.00
N ILE A 18 -3.82 -9.64 -14.19
CA ILE A 18 -3.84 -9.73 -12.73
C ILE A 18 -4.10 -8.37 -12.10
N LEU A 19 -4.91 -8.33 -11.05
CA LEU A 19 -5.09 -7.11 -10.27
C LEU A 19 -3.85 -6.93 -9.40
N THR A 20 -3.16 -5.81 -9.61
CA THR A 20 -1.90 -5.51 -8.95
C THR A 20 -2.07 -4.33 -8.01
N TYR A 21 -1.56 -4.47 -6.79
CA TYR A 21 -1.54 -3.42 -5.78
C TYR A 21 -0.11 -3.10 -5.36
N PHE A 22 0.29 -1.84 -5.49
CA PHE A 22 1.53 -1.30 -4.96
C PHE A 22 1.22 -0.51 -3.69
N PRO A 23 1.76 -0.89 -2.53
CA PRO A 23 1.57 -0.16 -1.28
C PRO A 23 2.01 1.31 -1.39
N TYR A 24 1.27 2.20 -0.74
CA TYR A 24 1.62 3.63 -0.67
C TYR A 24 2.82 3.88 0.26
N GLU A 25 3.04 2.99 1.22
CA GLU A 25 4.18 3.03 2.14
C GLU A 25 4.91 1.68 2.13
N ARG A 26 6.18 1.72 2.54
CA ARG A 26 6.98 0.50 2.72
C ARG A 26 6.47 -0.30 3.89
N TYR A 27 6.73 -1.61 3.89
CA TYR A 27 6.28 -2.49 4.97
C TYR A 27 6.84 -2.11 6.36
N ASN A 28 7.97 -1.41 6.43
CA ASN A 28 8.68 -1.00 7.65
C ASN A 28 8.35 0.43 8.13
N PHE A 29 7.18 0.97 7.78
CA PHE A 29 6.78 2.30 8.22
C PHE A 29 6.19 2.28 9.63
N THR A 30 6.47 3.33 10.41
CA THR A 30 5.75 3.61 11.66
C THR A 30 4.41 4.27 11.32
N ILE A 31 3.32 3.83 11.94
CA ILE A 31 2.01 4.42 11.73
C ILE A 31 2.00 5.82 12.35
N GLN A 32 2.09 6.85 11.51
CA GLN A 32 1.87 8.23 11.90
C GLN A 32 0.44 8.63 11.51
N PRO A 33 -0.47 8.88 12.46
CA PRO A 33 -1.90 9.04 12.17
C PRO A 33 -2.22 10.08 11.09
N TYR A 34 -1.55 11.23 11.11
CA TYR A 34 -1.79 12.31 10.13
C TYR A 34 -1.40 11.90 8.70
N ARG A 35 -0.24 11.27 8.54
CA ARG A 35 0.22 10.78 7.23
C ARG A 35 -0.71 9.73 6.67
N PHE A 36 -1.25 8.88 7.54
CA PHE A 36 -2.18 7.82 7.14
C PHE A 36 -3.51 8.36 6.62
N ILE A 37 -4.04 9.42 7.23
CA ILE A 37 -5.24 10.10 6.75
C ILE A 37 -5.04 10.63 5.32
N ASP A 38 -3.88 11.23 5.04
CA ASP A 38 -3.58 11.76 3.71
C ASP A 38 -3.44 10.64 2.67
N ILE A 39 -2.80 9.53 3.04
CA ILE A 39 -2.69 8.34 2.19
C ILE A 39 -4.08 7.74 1.90
N LEU A 40 -4.93 7.59 2.91
CA LEU A 40 -6.29 7.06 2.75
C LEU A 40 -7.12 7.94 1.80
N LYS A 41 -7.07 9.27 1.97
CA LYS A 41 -7.74 10.21 1.07
C LYS A 41 -7.23 10.09 -0.35
N GLN A 42 -5.91 9.96 -0.53
CA GLN A 42 -5.29 9.80 -1.84
C GLN A 42 -5.68 8.47 -2.48
N PHE A 43 -5.74 7.38 -1.72
CA PHE A 43 -6.20 6.08 -2.19
C PHE A 43 -7.67 6.13 -2.63
N GLU A 44 -8.56 6.67 -1.80
CA GLU A 44 -9.99 6.80 -2.12
C GLU A 44 -10.18 7.67 -3.37
N PHE A 45 -9.45 8.80 -3.47
CA PHE A 45 -9.51 9.67 -4.65
C PHE A 45 -9.09 8.95 -5.94
N ASN A 46 -8.01 8.16 -5.89
CA ASN A 46 -7.47 7.50 -7.09
C ASN A 46 -8.22 6.23 -7.49
N THR A 47 -8.89 5.55 -6.54
CA THR A 47 -9.46 4.21 -6.76
C THR A 47 -10.98 4.17 -6.59
N SER A 48 -11.59 5.17 -5.95
CA SER A 48 -12.98 5.16 -5.48
C SER A 48 -13.30 4.03 -4.48
N LEU A 49 -12.27 3.39 -3.91
CA LEU A 49 -12.42 2.35 -2.89
C LEU A 49 -12.21 2.94 -1.50
N LYS A 50 -12.94 2.41 -0.52
CA LYS A 50 -12.85 2.83 0.89
C LYS A 50 -11.98 1.92 1.73
N ASP A 51 -11.79 0.68 1.27
CA ASP A 51 -10.98 -0.31 1.95
C ASP A 51 -9.59 -0.35 1.32
N MET A 52 -8.58 0.00 2.12
CA MET A 52 -7.18 0.01 1.71
C MET A 52 -6.39 -1.06 2.47
N MET A 53 -5.60 -1.84 1.74
CA MET A 53 -4.66 -2.78 2.36
C MET A 53 -3.37 -2.07 2.75
N ILE A 54 -2.89 -2.35 3.96
CA ILE A 54 -1.67 -1.75 4.51
C ILE A 54 -0.75 -2.86 4.98
N LEU A 55 0.53 -2.76 4.62
CA LEU A 55 1.57 -3.68 5.07
C LEU A 55 2.33 -3.03 6.22
N PHE A 56 2.27 -3.62 7.41
CA PHE A 56 2.95 -3.11 8.59
C PHE A 56 3.85 -4.19 9.21
N GLY A 57 4.93 -3.76 9.86
CA GLY A 57 5.88 -4.61 10.57
C GLY A 57 7.34 -4.37 10.19
N LEU A 58 8.26 -4.88 11.00
CA LEU A 58 9.69 -4.78 10.72
C LEU A 58 10.13 -5.98 9.87
N GLY A 59 10.26 -5.74 8.56
CA GLY A 59 10.91 -6.67 7.64
C GLY A 59 12.44 -6.59 7.74
N ASP A 60 13.14 -7.17 6.77
CA ASP A 60 14.62 -7.22 6.76
C ASP A 60 15.22 -7.90 8.00
N HIS A 61 14.92 -9.20 8.17
CA HIS A 61 15.46 -10.15 9.17
C HIS A 61 14.49 -10.59 10.29
N GLY A 62 13.17 -10.50 10.07
CA GLY A 62 12.18 -11.28 10.85
C GLY A 62 11.62 -10.63 12.11
N GLY A 63 11.65 -9.29 12.21
CA GLY A 63 11.07 -8.57 13.34
C GLY A 63 9.54 -8.63 13.42
N GLY A 64 8.86 -8.72 12.27
CA GLY A 64 7.41 -8.84 12.20
C GLY A 64 6.66 -7.61 12.75
N PRO A 65 5.33 -7.68 12.88
CA PRO A 65 4.55 -6.63 13.52
C PRO A 65 4.77 -6.61 15.04
N THR A 66 4.97 -5.41 15.61
CA THR A 66 5.04 -5.18 17.06
C THR A 66 3.93 -4.21 17.49
N GLU A 67 3.54 -4.25 18.77
CA GLU A 67 2.51 -3.34 19.31
C GLU A 67 2.93 -1.87 19.18
N GLU A 68 4.22 -1.56 19.32
CA GLU A 68 4.77 -0.21 19.16
C GLU A 68 4.51 0.40 17.77
N ILE A 69 4.36 -0.42 16.72
CA ILE A 69 4.06 0.07 15.37
C ILE A 69 2.59 0.46 15.23
N LEU A 70 1.71 -0.12 16.06
CA LEU A 70 0.26 0.12 16.05
C LEU A 70 -0.16 1.28 16.97
N LEU A 71 0.72 1.68 17.90
CA LEU A 71 0.52 2.77 18.86
C LEU A 71 1.08 4.09 18.32
#